data_AF-A0A5A8EAX1-F1
#
_entry.id   AF-A0A5A8EAX1-F1
#
_cell.length_a   1.000
_cell.length_b   1.000
_cell.length_c   1.000
_cell.angle_alpha   90.00
_cell.angle_beta   90.00
_cell.angle_gamma   90.00
#
_symmetry.space_group_name_H-M   'P 1'
#
loop_
_entity.id
_entity.type
_entity.pdbx_description
1 polymer ?
#
loop_
_entity_poly.entity_id
_entity_poly.type
_entity_poly.pdbx_seq_one_letter_code
_entity_poly.pdbx_strand_id
1 'polypeptide(L)'
;MWSRHPKTKGRPPRILDYDDVIGAKHISDLFGRHKALILFYPGKEDGEGNVDGHYTCMIRHPDGLDYYDPYGDVPDNPKKYSVKRDMLYAEKGRRNSLIALMKKLHGEGQFVDYSHHKHQNPTMGIATCGRHCLNRCMFPELGNDEYNALLSRMAKRWRLTLDDTVCAIW
;
A
#
# COMPACT_ATOMS: atom_id res chain seq x y z
N MET A 1 21.86 -13.22 0.79
CA MET A 1 22.27 -13.54 -0.59
C MET A 1 20.99 -13.77 -1.39
N TRP A 2 20.58 -12.80 -2.22
CA TRP A 2 19.31 -12.83 -2.96
C TRP A 2 19.34 -13.96 -4.00
N SER A 3 18.45 -14.95 -3.88
CA SER A 3 18.36 -16.06 -4.83
C SER A 3 17.62 -15.61 -6.09
N ARG A 4 18.17 -16.01 -7.23
CA ARG A 4 17.73 -15.61 -8.56
C ARG A 4 16.48 -16.39 -8.96
N HIS A 5 15.29 -15.89 -8.63
CA HIS A 5 14.09 -16.29 -9.36
C HIS A 5 14.09 -15.57 -10.72
N PRO A 6 14.12 -16.29 -11.86
CA PRO A 6 14.21 -15.67 -13.16
C PRO A 6 12.83 -15.15 -13.58
N LYS A 7 12.49 -13.90 -13.19
CA LYS A 7 11.62 -12.96 -13.93
C LYS A 7 11.24 -11.66 -13.20
N THR A 8 11.61 -11.45 -11.93
CA THR A 8 11.48 -10.11 -11.32
C THR A 8 12.72 -9.29 -11.67
N LYS A 9 12.79 -8.74 -12.90
CA LYS A 9 13.72 -7.64 -13.18
C LYS A 9 13.34 -6.53 -12.19
N GLY A 10 14.08 -6.39 -11.09
CA GLY A 10 13.73 -5.57 -9.93
C GLY A 10 13.13 -4.24 -10.35
N ARG A 11 11.83 -4.08 -10.12
CA ARG A 11 11.09 -2.83 -10.27
C ARG A 11 10.72 -2.36 -8.87
N PRO A 12 11.68 -1.88 -8.06
CA PRO A 12 11.40 -1.50 -6.69
C PRO A 12 10.31 -0.41 -6.69
N PRO A 13 9.26 -0.55 -5.88
CA PRO A 13 8.28 0.51 -5.73
C PRO A 13 8.94 1.74 -5.11
N ARG A 14 8.41 2.93 -5.42
CA ARG A 14 8.80 4.13 -4.67
C ARG A 14 8.23 4.01 -3.25
N ILE A 15 9.00 4.36 -2.23
CA ILE A 15 8.50 4.41 -0.85
C ILE A 15 8.29 5.88 -0.49
N LEU A 16 7.11 6.22 0.00
CA LEU A 16 6.68 7.59 0.31
C LEU A 16 6.04 7.65 1.69
N ASP A 17 6.15 8.81 2.33
CA ASP A 17 5.35 9.14 3.50
C ASP A 17 4.03 9.76 3.05
N TYR A 18 3.01 9.71 3.91
CA TYR A 18 1.72 10.30 3.57
C TYR A 18 1.81 11.81 3.26
N ASP A 19 2.78 12.52 3.85
CA ASP A 19 2.98 13.94 3.55
C ASP A 19 3.39 14.23 2.11
N ASP A 20 3.95 13.25 1.39
CA ASP A 20 4.16 13.36 -0.06
C ASP A 20 2.82 13.47 -0.82
N VAL A 21 1.78 12.80 -0.33
CA VAL A 21 0.40 12.91 -0.87
C VAL A 21 -0.16 14.31 -0.63
N ILE A 22 0.08 14.86 0.57
CA ILE A 22 -0.34 16.23 0.91
C ILE A 22 0.33 17.26 -0.01
N GLY A 23 1.60 17.04 -0.36
CA GLY A 23 2.39 17.91 -1.22
C GLY A 23 2.10 17.77 -2.73
N ALA A 24 1.56 16.63 -3.17
CA ALA A 24 1.34 16.34 -4.59
C ALA A 24 0.16 17.13 -5.19
N LYS A 25 0.29 17.57 -6.45
CA LYS A 25 -0.79 18.23 -7.21
C LYS A 25 -1.64 17.23 -7.98
N HIS A 26 -1.00 16.17 -8.48
CA HIS A 26 -1.62 15.09 -9.20
C HIS A 26 -1.14 13.76 -8.63
N ILE A 27 -2.01 12.74 -8.65
CA ILE A 27 -1.66 11.40 -8.19
C ILE A 27 -0.48 10.81 -8.96
N SER A 28 -0.34 11.17 -10.24
CA SER A 28 0.77 10.76 -11.11
C SER A 28 2.14 11.24 -10.60
N ASP A 29 2.20 12.35 -9.86
CA ASP A 29 3.45 12.91 -9.32
C ASP A 29 4.08 12.00 -8.25
N LEU A 30 3.26 11.12 -7.65
CA LEU A 30 3.68 10.17 -6.63
C LEU A 30 4.40 8.97 -7.26
N PHE A 31 4.10 8.62 -8.50
CA PHE A 31 4.65 7.41 -9.12
C PHE A 31 6.04 7.63 -9.70
N GLY A 32 6.94 6.69 -9.44
CA GLY A 32 8.21 6.59 -10.13
C GLY A 32 8.11 5.82 -11.45
N ARG A 33 9.27 5.53 -12.05
CA ARG A 33 9.41 4.75 -13.31
C ARG A 33 8.63 3.42 -13.30
N HIS A 34 8.49 2.80 -12.13
CA HIS A 34 7.93 1.46 -11.99
C HIS A 34 6.42 1.43 -11.82
N LYS A 35 5.75 2.60 -11.82
CA LYS A 35 4.28 2.70 -11.72
C LYS A 35 3.71 2.00 -10.47
N ALA A 36 4.52 1.80 -9.43
CA ALA A 36 4.13 1.23 -8.16
C ALA A 36 4.76 2.04 -7.04
N LEU A 37 4.04 2.19 -5.94
CA LEU A 37 4.55 2.84 -4.73
C LEU A 37 4.01 2.17 -3.47
N ILE A 38 4.79 2.24 -2.40
CA ILE A 38 4.41 1.91 -1.02
C ILE A 38 4.24 3.25 -0.28
N LEU A 39 3.13 3.39 0.42
CA LEU A 39 2.76 4.59 1.15
C LEU A 39 2.73 4.28 2.65
N PHE A 40 3.50 5.03 3.43
CA PHE A 40 3.53 4.93 4.88
C PHE A 40 2.56 5.93 5.51
N TYR A 41 1.68 5.41 6.37
CA TYR A 41 0.79 6.19 7.23
C TYR A 41 1.37 6.21 8.65
N PRO A 42 1.98 7.33 9.08
CA PRO A 42 2.53 7.44 10.43
C PRO A 42 1.41 7.34 11.48
N GLY A 43 1.58 6.49 12.48
CA GLY A 43 0.58 6.22 13.52
C GLY A 43 0.99 6.71 14.90
N LYS A 44 2.14 6.26 15.40
CA LYS A 44 2.62 6.57 16.76
C LYS A 44 4.12 6.76 16.75
N GLU A 45 4.57 7.88 17.29
CA GLU A 45 5.98 8.10 17.64
C GLU A 45 6.25 7.50 19.04
N ASP A 46 7.36 6.79 19.18
CA ASP A 46 7.90 6.43 20.49
C ASP A 46 8.67 7.61 21.10
N GLY A 47 9.06 7.50 22.37
CA GLY A 47 9.80 8.56 23.05
C GLY A 47 11.24 8.76 22.53
N GLU A 48 11.67 7.95 21.56
CA GLU A 48 13.01 7.93 20.97
C GLU A 48 13.00 8.45 19.51
N GLY A 49 11.83 8.87 19.01
CA GLY A 49 11.65 9.43 17.67
C GLY A 49 11.40 8.38 16.58
N ASN A 50 11.22 7.09 16.92
CA ASN A 50 10.79 6.10 15.93
C ASN A 50 9.27 6.19 15.73
N VAL A 51 8.84 6.13 14.48
CA VAL A 51 7.41 6.20 14.13
C VAL A 51 6.93 4.84 13.64
N ASP A 52 6.04 4.22 14.41
CA ASP A 52 5.23 3.10 13.99
C ASP A 52 4.05 3.58 13.15
N GLY A 53 3.60 2.74 12.22
CA GLY A 53 2.50 3.09 11.34
C GLY A 53 2.03 1.92 10.50
N HIS A 54 1.38 2.27 9.39
CA HIS A 54 0.80 1.29 8.49
C HIS A 54 1.30 1.50 7.07
N TYR A 55 1.63 0.41 6.39
CA TYR A 55 2.01 0.45 4.98
C TYR A 55 0.82 0.04 4.12
N THR A 56 0.57 0.85 3.10
CA THR A 56 -0.32 0.49 1.98
C THR A 56 0.46 0.62 0.68
N CYS A 57 -0.11 0.20 -0.44
CA CYS A 57 0.54 0.42 -1.73
C CYS A 57 -0.46 0.80 -2.82
N MET A 58 0.08 1.36 -3.89
CA MET A 58 -0.68 1.70 -5.08
C MET A 58 0.06 1.26 -6.33
N ILE A 59 -0.68 0.78 -7.31
CA ILE A 59 -0.18 0.35 -8.60
C ILE A 59 -0.96 1.05 -9.70
N ARG A 60 -0.22 1.65 -10.62
CA ARG A 60 -0.76 2.42 -11.73
C ARG A 60 -0.80 1.59 -13.01
N HIS A 61 -2.01 1.48 -13.55
CA HIS A 61 -2.30 0.83 -14.82
C HIS A 61 -2.48 1.88 -15.93
N PRO A 62 -2.48 1.46 -17.22
CA PRO A 62 -2.81 2.36 -18.33
C PRO A 62 -4.21 2.99 -18.23
N ASP A 63 -5.16 2.27 -17.66
CA ASP A 63 -6.59 2.61 -17.57
C ASP A 63 -7.04 3.01 -16.16
N GLY A 64 -6.17 2.88 -15.15
CA GLY A 64 -6.57 3.15 -13.79
C GLY A 64 -5.49 3.01 -12.74
N LEU A 65 -5.95 2.81 -11.51
CA LEU A 65 -5.15 2.76 -10.31
C LEU A 65 -5.75 1.74 -9.34
N ASP A 66 -4.91 0.85 -8.83
CA ASP A 66 -5.25 0.00 -7.70
C ASP A 66 -4.65 0.57 -6.43
N TYR A 67 -5.48 0.72 -5.40
CA TYR A 67 -5.07 0.92 -4.03
C TYR A 67 -5.18 -0.40 -3.27
N TYR A 68 -4.17 -0.70 -2.46
CA TYR A 68 -4.12 -1.93 -1.69
C TYR A 68 -3.72 -1.62 -0.25
N ASP A 69 -4.62 -1.96 0.66
CA ASP A 69 -4.39 -1.96 2.10
C ASP A 69 -4.45 -3.42 2.60
N PRO A 70 -3.41 -3.94 3.27
CA PRO A 70 -3.42 -5.29 3.84
C PRO A 70 -4.59 -5.57 4.82
N TYR A 71 -5.16 -4.53 5.44
CA TYR A 71 -6.33 -4.63 6.32
C TYR A 71 -7.68 -4.56 5.58
N GLY A 72 -7.67 -4.40 4.25
CA GLY A 72 -8.89 -4.25 3.43
C GLY A 72 -9.60 -2.92 3.68
N ASP A 73 -8.87 -1.91 4.15
CA ASP A 73 -9.38 -0.59 4.46
C ASP A 73 -9.43 0.31 3.22
N VAL A 74 -10.34 1.29 3.24
CA VAL A 74 -10.43 2.31 2.17
C VAL A 74 -9.29 3.34 2.27
N PRO A 75 -8.95 4.04 1.18
CA PRO A 75 -7.95 5.11 1.22
C PRO A 75 -8.20 6.13 2.34
N ASP A 76 -7.15 6.70 2.92
CA ASP A 76 -7.17 7.63 4.06
C ASP A 76 -7.68 7.06 5.40
N ASN A 77 -8.35 5.92 5.42
CA ASN A 77 -8.80 5.28 6.66
C ASN A 77 -7.65 4.91 7.61
N PRO A 78 -6.45 4.50 7.15
CA PRO A 78 -5.34 4.21 8.04
C PRO A 78 -4.91 5.39 8.92
N LYS A 79 -5.24 6.63 8.55
CA LYS A 79 -4.98 7.81 9.40
C LYS A 79 -5.64 7.71 10.77
N LYS A 80 -6.77 6.98 10.90
CA LYS A 80 -7.47 6.80 12.18
C LYS A 80 -6.64 6.06 13.22
N TYR A 81 -5.61 5.33 12.80
CA TYR A 81 -4.70 4.62 13.70
C TYR A 81 -3.67 5.56 14.35
N SER A 82 -3.70 6.85 13.99
CA SER A 82 -2.75 7.84 14.46
C SER A 82 -3.19 8.46 15.79
N VAL A 83 -2.34 8.40 16.81
CA VAL A 83 -2.65 8.95 18.13
C VAL A 83 -2.52 10.48 18.19
N LYS A 84 -1.77 11.09 17.27
CA LYS A 84 -1.51 12.54 17.19
C LYS A 84 -1.54 13.05 15.74
N ARG A 85 -2.69 12.90 15.07
CA ARG A 85 -2.85 13.23 13.65
C ARG A 85 -2.32 14.62 13.27
N ASP A 86 -2.65 15.66 14.03
CA ASP A 86 -2.22 17.04 13.72
C ASP A 86 -0.70 17.28 13.81
N MET A 87 0.04 16.36 14.43
CA MET A 87 1.50 16.41 14.53
C MET A 87 2.16 15.51 13.48
N LEU A 88 1.50 14.42 13.09
CA LEU A 88 2.05 13.40 12.19
C LEU A 88 1.74 13.65 10.71
N TYR A 89 0.81 14.56 10.40
CA TYR A 89 0.43 14.88 9.03
C TYR A 89 0.45 16.40 8.81
N ALA A 90 1.09 16.84 7.73
CA ALA A 90 1.19 18.24 7.31
C ALA A 90 -0.12 18.79 6.70
N GLU A 91 -1.29 18.43 7.25
CA GLU A 91 -2.62 18.82 6.76
C GLU A 91 -2.93 20.32 7.02
N LYS A 92 -2.22 20.98 7.93
CA LYS A 92 -2.45 22.40 8.24
C LYS A 92 -2.16 23.30 7.03
N GLY A 93 -3.22 23.91 6.48
CA GLY A 93 -3.14 24.82 5.34
C GLY A 93 -3.08 24.15 3.96
N ARG A 94 -3.11 22.81 3.89
CA ARG A 94 -3.12 22.04 2.64
C ARG A 94 -4.34 21.11 2.61
N ARG A 95 -5.08 21.11 1.50
CA ARG A 95 -6.35 20.36 1.36
C ARG A 95 -6.23 19.02 0.62
N ASN A 96 -5.05 18.65 0.15
CA ASN A 96 -4.93 17.41 -0.62
C ASN A 96 -4.96 16.21 0.32
N SER A 97 -5.71 15.20 -0.11
CA SER A 97 -5.76 13.87 0.51
C SER A 97 -5.70 12.84 -0.61
N LEU A 98 -5.42 11.58 -0.28
CA LEU A 98 -5.37 10.53 -1.28
C LEU A 98 -6.73 10.37 -1.97
N ILE A 99 -7.81 10.41 -1.20
CA ILE A 99 -9.18 10.40 -1.74
C ILE A 99 -9.39 11.58 -2.70
N ALA A 100 -8.93 12.78 -2.38
CA ALA A 100 -9.10 13.94 -3.26
C ALA A 100 -8.37 13.76 -4.61
N LEU A 101 -7.13 13.24 -4.57
CA LEU A 101 -6.35 12.95 -5.77
C LEU A 101 -6.99 11.81 -6.60
N MET A 102 -7.50 10.77 -5.95
CA MET A 102 -8.21 9.66 -6.61
C MET A 102 -9.54 10.10 -7.22
N LYS A 103 -10.30 10.98 -6.57
CA LYS A 103 -11.55 11.54 -7.12
C LYS A 103 -11.29 12.34 -8.40
N LYS A 104 -10.22 13.14 -8.41
CA LYS A 104 -9.81 13.88 -9.61
C LYS A 104 -9.46 12.91 -10.74
N LEU A 105 -8.66 11.89 -10.44
CA LEU A 105 -8.31 10.85 -11.39
C LEU A 105 -9.55 10.15 -11.98
N HIS A 106 -10.52 9.81 -11.13
CA HIS A 106 -11.76 9.19 -11.55
C HIS A 106 -12.60 10.13 -12.45
N GLY A 107 -12.67 11.42 -12.11
CA GLY A 107 -13.32 12.44 -12.94
C GLY A 107 -12.68 12.64 -14.31
N GLU A 108 -11.41 12.27 -14.47
CA GLU A 108 -10.67 12.23 -15.75
C GLU A 108 -10.95 10.93 -16.55
N GLY A 109 -11.89 10.09 -16.10
CA GLY A 109 -12.32 8.87 -16.78
C GLY A 109 -11.48 7.63 -16.49
N GLN A 110 -10.59 7.69 -15.50
CA GLN A 110 -9.73 6.57 -15.10
C GLN A 110 -10.40 5.72 -14.02
N PHE A 111 -10.14 4.42 -14.05
CA PHE A 111 -10.64 3.50 -13.02
C PHE A 111 -9.84 3.63 -11.72
N VAL A 112 -10.52 3.51 -10.59
CA VAL A 112 -9.88 3.45 -9.27
C VAL A 112 -10.48 2.26 -8.52
N ASP A 113 -9.66 1.24 -8.32
CA ASP A 113 -9.99 0.09 -7.48
C ASP A 113 -9.32 0.22 -6.13
N TYR A 114 -9.98 -0.21 -5.06
CA TYR A 114 -9.37 -0.30 -3.75
C TYR A 114 -9.72 -1.64 -3.12
N SER A 115 -8.69 -2.36 -2.66
CA SER A 115 -8.85 -3.71 -2.14
C SER A 115 -9.75 -3.72 -0.90
N HIS A 116 -10.70 -4.65 -0.89
CA HIS A 116 -11.56 -4.94 0.25
C HIS A 116 -11.17 -6.24 0.98
N HIS A 117 -10.11 -6.91 0.52
CA HIS A 117 -9.67 -8.20 1.04
C HIS A 117 -8.76 -7.99 2.24
N LYS A 118 -9.01 -8.74 3.32
CA LYS A 118 -8.19 -8.72 4.53
C LYS A 118 -7.11 -9.77 4.44
N HIS A 119 -5.89 -9.35 4.11
CA HIS A 119 -4.75 -10.26 4.00
C HIS A 119 -3.85 -10.27 5.24
N GLN A 120 -3.89 -9.20 6.04
CA GLN A 120 -3.23 -9.14 7.33
C GLN A 120 -4.24 -9.19 8.47
N ASN A 121 -3.94 -9.99 9.47
CA ASN A 121 -4.66 -9.96 10.74
C ASN A 121 -4.18 -8.75 11.60
N PRO A 122 -5.08 -7.86 12.06
CA PRO A 122 -4.72 -6.65 12.83
C PRO A 122 -4.34 -6.94 14.30
N THR A 123 -4.14 -8.21 14.68
CA THR A 123 -3.75 -8.58 16.04
C THR A 123 -2.35 -8.06 16.39
N MET A 124 -2.18 -7.63 17.64
CA MET A 124 -0.89 -7.19 18.17
C MET A 124 0.20 -8.26 17.94
N GLY A 125 1.35 -7.84 17.40
CA GLY A 125 2.49 -8.73 17.11
C GLY A 125 2.59 -9.21 15.66
N ILE A 126 1.60 -8.93 14.81
CA ILE A 126 1.67 -9.24 13.37
C ILE A 126 2.10 -7.98 12.61
N ALA A 127 3.32 -7.99 12.07
CA ALA A 127 3.95 -6.84 11.39
C ALA A 127 4.26 -7.14 9.91
N THR A 128 3.25 -7.57 9.14
CA THR A 128 3.39 -8.03 7.76
C THR A 128 2.93 -7.03 6.70
N CYS A 129 2.35 -5.88 7.07
CA CYS A 129 1.80 -4.88 6.13
C CYS A 129 2.78 -4.50 5.01
N GLY A 130 4.02 -4.16 5.36
CA GLY A 130 5.05 -3.83 4.38
C GLY A 130 5.41 -4.99 3.43
N ARG A 131 5.35 -6.24 3.91
CA ARG A 131 5.60 -7.43 3.09
C ARG A 131 4.46 -7.67 2.11
N HIS A 132 3.21 -7.52 2.57
CA HIS A 132 2.02 -7.53 1.72
C HIS A 132 2.09 -6.47 0.62
N CYS A 133 2.45 -5.24 0.95
CA CYS A 133 2.61 -4.16 -0.02
C CYS A 133 3.71 -4.43 -1.04
N LEU A 134 4.88 -4.89 -0.58
CA LEU A 134 5.98 -5.24 -1.47
C LEU A 134 5.59 -6.37 -2.42
N ASN A 135 4.95 -7.42 -1.91
CA ASN A 135 4.51 -8.55 -2.70
C ASN A 135 3.46 -8.14 -3.73
N ARG A 136 2.47 -7.34 -3.33
CA ARG A 136 1.47 -6.76 -4.23
C ARG A 136 2.13 -5.98 -5.38
N CYS A 137 3.16 -5.20 -5.09
CA CYS A 137 3.95 -4.45 -6.09
C CYS A 137 4.79 -5.35 -7.02
N MET A 138 5.07 -6.60 -6.65
CA MET A 138 5.77 -7.58 -7.50
C MET A 138 4.85 -8.25 -8.53
N PHE A 139 3.54 -8.15 -8.36
CA PHE A 139 2.51 -8.64 -9.29
C PHE A 139 1.67 -7.49 -9.84
N PRO A 140 2.28 -6.47 -10.49
CA PRO A 140 1.59 -5.27 -10.92
C PRO A 140 0.59 -5.52 -12.07
N GLU A 141 0.62 -6.68 -12.71
CA GLU A 141 -0.33 -7.07 -13.75
C GLU A 141 -1.67 -7.58 -13.22
N LEU A 142 -1.74 -7.93 -11.93
CA LEU A 142 -2.96 -8.45 -11.31
C LEU A 142 -3.76 -7.29 -10.70
N GLY A 143 -5.08 -7.32 -10.87
CA GLY A 143 -6.02 -6.50 -10.08
C GLY A 143 -6.12 -6.99 -8.63
N ASN A 144 -6.87 -6.27 -7.78
CA ASN A 144 -6.97 -6.64 -6.37
C ASN A 144 -7.61 -8.02 -6.14
N ASP A 145 -8.65 -8.36 -6.89
CA ASP A 145 -9.32 -9.67 -6.81
C ASP A 145 -8.43 -10.82 -7.30
N GLU A 146 -7.70 -10.59 -8.40
CA GLU A 146 -6.78 -11.58 -8.96
C GLU A 146 -5.59 -11.83 -8.03
N TYR A 147 -5.06 -10.78 -7.40
CA TYR A 147 -4.01 -10.89 -6.39
C TYR A 147 -4.51 -11.65 -5.15
N ASN A 148 -5.72 -11.36 -4.67
CA ASN A 148 -6.34 -12.12 -3.56
C ASN A 148 -6.47 -13.61 -3.92
N ALA A 149 -6.94 -13.93 -5.14
CA ALA A 149 -7.05 -15.31 -5.59
C ALA A 149 -5.68 -16.01 -5.65
N LEU A 150 -4.63 -15.31 -6.11
CA LEU A 150 -3.27 -15.81 -6.12
C LEU A 150 -2.77 -16.14 -4.70
N LEU A 151 -2.85 -15.17 -3.80
CA LEU A 151 -2.35 -15.29 -2.42
C LEU A 151 -3.12 -16.37 -1.66
N SER A 152 -4.45 -16.40 -1.78
CA SER A 152 -5.32 -17.43 -1.19
C SER A 152 -4.98 -18.84 -1.68
N ARG A 153 -4.69 -18.99 -2.99
CA ARG A 153 -4.27 -20.27 -3.57
C ARG A 153 -2.91 -20.72 -3.02
N MET A 154 -1.96 -19.80 -2.88
CA MET A 154 -0.64 -20.09 -2.28
C MET A 154 -0.78 -20.52 -0.82
N ALA A 155 -1.54 -19.76 -0.02
CA ALA A 155 -1.80 -20.07 1.38
C ALA A 155 -2.42 -21.46 1.57
N LYS A 156 -3.45 -21.78 0.77
CA LYS A 156 -4.06 -23.11 0.77
C LYS A 156 -3.08 -24.21 0.39
N ARG A 157 -2.26 -23.99 -0.65
CA ARG A 157 -1.29 -24.97 -1.13
C ARG A 157 -0.20 -25.24 -0.09
N TRP A 158 0.27 -24.21 0.61
CA TRP A 158 1.35 -24.31 1.58
C TRP A 158 0.86 -24.58 3.01
N ARG A 159 -0.46 -24.57 3.23
CA ARG A 159 -1.09 -24.73 4.56
C ARG A 159 -0.60 -23.66 5.54
N LEU A 160 -0.54 -22.42 5.06
CA LEU A 160 -0.08 -21.25 5.80
C LEU A 160 -1.24 -20.26 5.97
N THR A 161 -1.12 -19.37 6.96
CA THR A 161 -1.96 -18.16 7.01
C THR A 161 -1.58 -17.22 5.87
N LEU A 162 -2.41 -16.21 5.55
CA LEU A 162 -2.05 -15.22 4.53
C LEU A 162 -0.80 -14.41 4.94
N ASP A 163 -0.64 -14.14 6.23
CA ASP A 163 0.53 -13.48 6.81
C ASP A 163 1.81 -14.32 6.71
N ASP A 164 1.73 -15.62 7.01
CA ASP A 164 2.87 -16.53 6.83
C ASP A 164 3.18 -16.75 5.35
N THR A 165 2.14 -16.80 4.51
CA THR A 165 2.27 -16.98 3.06
C THR A 165 3.05 -15.84 2.44
N VAL A 166 2.74 -14.59 2.79
CA VAL A 166 3.48 -13.45 2.22
C VAL A 166 4.95 -13.44 2.66
N CYS A 167 5.25 -13.91 3.87
CA CYS A 167 6.62 -14.05 4.36
C CYS A 167 7.39 -15.18 3.67
N ALA A 168 6.69 -16.14 3.05
CA ALA A 168 7.28 -17.27 2.33
C ALA A 168 7.53 -16.99 0.85
N ILE A 169 7.06 -15.86 0.31
CA ILE A 169 7.30 -15.48 -1.09
C ILE A 169 8.62 -14.70 -1.19
N TRP A 170 9.57 -15.23 -1.98
CA TRP A 170 10.92 -14.68 -2.19
C TRP A 170 11.15 -14.34 -3.66
#